data_AF-A0A952EHH1-F1
#
_entry.id   AF-A0A952EHH1-F1
#
_cell.length_a   1.000
_cell.length_b   1.000
_cell.length_c   1.000
_cell.angle_alpha   90.00
_cell.angle_beta   90.00
_cell.angle_gamma   90.00
#
_symmetry.space_group_name_H-M   'P 1'
#
loop_
_entity.id
_entity.type
_entity.pdbx_description
1 polymer ?
#
loop_
_entity_poly.entity_id
_entity_poly.type
_entity_poly.pdbx_seq_one_letter_code
_entity_poly.pdbx_strand_id
1 'polypeptide(L)'
;MGAVAIAMASDGVFDRIVSGLEGAFGRSAAEGLARHFIEAEGADFYWEARQREKWIGNYERLDDGDGEALDRVAVFGFLDGLFYVAVVLLDAIDGVEALLGLRQFKRRGDAESAYESLG
;
A
#
# COMPACT_ATOMS: atom_id res chain seq x y z
N MET A 1 -10.05 -13.62 18.60
CA MET A 1 -9.76 -12.18 18.78
C MET A 1 -8.39 -11.85 18.15
N GLY A 2 -8.29 -11.80 16.83
CA GLY A 2 -7.00 -11.62 16.13
C GLY A 2 -7.07 -10.77 14.85
N ALA A 3 -8.25 -10.66 14.21
CA ALA A 3 -8.42 -9.88 12.99
C ALA A 3 -8.56 -8.36 13.23
N VAL A 4 -8.99 -7.94 14.44
CA VAL A 4 -9.24 -6.51 14.76
C VAL A 4 -7.92 -5.74 14.97
N ALA A 5 -6.90 -6.39 15.54
CA ALA A 5 -5.62 -5.75 15.83
C ALA A 5 -4.82 -5.40 14.56
N ILE A 6 -4.94 -6.21 13.50
CA ILE A 6 -4.23 -5.98 12.23
C ILE A 6 -4.89 -4.85 11.41
N ALA A 7 -6.23 -4.75 11.46
CA ALA A 7 -6.93 -3.65 10.79
C ALA A 7 -6.65 -2.28 11.44
N MET A 8 -6.46 -2.21 12.77
CA MET A 8 -6.12 -0.97 13.47
C MET A 8 -4.66 -0.54 13.27
N ALA A 9 -3.74 -1.47 13.04
CA ALA A 9 -2.34 -1.13 12.72
C ALA A 9 -2.19 -0.48 11.33
N SER A 10 -3.09 -0.82 10.41
CA SER A 10 -3.09 -0.43 8.99
C SER A 10 -3.48 1.04 8.77
N ASP A 11 -4.55 1.51 9.41
CA ASP A 11 -4.92 2.95 9.45
C ASP A 11 -3.94 3.76 10.32
N GLY A 12 -3.17 3.10 11.18
CA GLY A 12 -2.13 3.72 12.00
C GLY A 12 -1.06 4.46 11.19
N VAL A 13 -0.85 4.08 9.92
CA VAL A 13 0.05 4.81 9.00
C VAL A 13 -0.55 6.19 8.69
N PHE A 14 -1.80 6.25 8.25
CA PHE A 14 -2.49 7.51 7.96
C PHE A 14 -2.58 8.39 9.21
N ASP A 15 -2.99 7.80 10.34
CA ASP A 15 -3.09 8.50 11.62
C ASP A 15 -1.74 9.07 12.09
N ARG A 16 -0.63 8.35 11.85
CA ARG A 16 0.71 8.84 12.19
C ARG A 16 1.12 10.04 11.33
N ILE A 17 0.80 10.02 10.04
CA ILE A 17 1.05 11.17 9.14
C ILE A 17 0.22 12.36 9.60
N VAL A 18 -1.07 12.18 9.85
CA VAL A 18 -1.96 13.23 10.33
C VAL A 18 -1.42 13.81 11.64
N SER A 19 -1.14 12.97 12.65
CA SER A 19 -0.63 13.41 13.95
C SER A 19 0.67 14.22 13.86
N GLY A 20 1.58 13.86 12.95
CA GLY A 20 2.82 14.61 12.70
C GLY A 20 2.59 16.01 12.10
N LEU A 21 1.47 16.21 11.40
CA LEU A 21 1.11 17.46 10.73
C LEU A 21 0.14 18.33 11.56
N GLU A 22 -0.65 17.73 12.46
CA GLU A 22 -1.67 18.43 13.26
C GLU A 22 -1.08 19.61 14.05
N GLY A 23 0.11 19.45 14.63
CA GLY A 23 0.77 20.48 15.42
C GLY A 23 1.16 21.74 14.63
N ALA A 24 1.30 21.63 13.31
CA ALA A 24 1.71 22.72 12.43
C ALA A 24 0.54 23.33 11.62
N PHE A 25 -0.50 22.55 11.31
CA PHE A 25 -1.53 22.94 10.35
C PHE A 25 -2.97 22.78 10.86
N GLY A 26 -3.18 22.13 12.01
CA GLY A 26 -4.50 21.73 12.48
C GLY A 26 -5.08 20.52 11.73
N ARG A 27 -6.03 19.82 12.34
CA ARG A 27 -6.49 18.48 11.91
C ARG A 27 -6.99 18.38 10.48
N SER A 28 -7.90 19.25 10.06
CA SER A 28 -8.46 19.17 8.70
C SER A 28 -7.45 19.48 7.60
N ALA A 29 -6.48 20.37 7.86
CA ALA A 29 -5.40 20.65 6.92
C ALA A 29 -4.38 19.51 6.91
N ALA A 30 -4.12 18.87 8.06
CA ALA A 30 -3.28 17.69 8.18
C ALA A 30 -3.83 16.49 7.40
N GLU A 31 -5.13 16.22 7.47
CA GLU A 31 -5.79 15.14 6.70
C GLU A 31 -5.68 15.37 5.19
N GLY A 32 -5.93 16.60 4.72
CA GLY A 32 -5.77 16.95 3.30
C GLY A 32 -4.31 16.83 2.82
N LEU A 33 -3.36 17.25 3.64
CA LEU A 33 -1.93 17.17 3.32
C LEU A 33 -1.41 15.72 3.36
N ALA A 34 -1.87 14.91 4.30
CA ALA A 34 -1.57 13.48 4.36
C ALA A 34 -2.02 12.74 3.09
N ARG A 35 -3.21 13.06 2.58
CA ARG A 35 -3.70 12.48 1.32
C ARG A 35 -2.82 12.88 0.14
N HIS A 36 -2.35 14.13 0.08
CA HIS A 36 -1.41 14.57 -0.96
C HIS A 36 -0.04 13.87 -0.87
N PHE A 37 0.48 13.60 0.33
CA PHE A 37 1.70 12.81 0.50
C PHE A 37 1.53 11.38 -0.02
N ILE A 38 0.39 10.74 0.28
CA ILE A 38 0.08 9.40 -0.23
C ILE A 38 -0.09 9.39 -1.75
N GLU A 39 -0.62 10.46 -2.36
CA GLU A 39 -0.67 10.56 -3.81
C GLU A 39 0.72 10.72 -4.45
N ALA A 40 1.68 11.37 -3.75
CA ALA A 40 3.02 11.64 -4.25
C ALA A 40 4.04 10.50 -4.00
N GLU A 41 3.96 9.82 -2.86
CA GLU A 41 4.90 8.78 -2.39
C GLU A 41 4.17 7.46 -2.07
N GLY A 42 3.01 7.24 -2.69
CA GLY A 42 2.04 6.22 -2.25
C GLY A 42 2.57 4.80 -2.16
N ALA A 43 3.56 4.43 -2.98
CA ALA A 43 4.05 3.06 -3.03
C ALA A 43 4.57 2.57 -1.67
N ASP A 44 5.38 3.37 -0.97
CA ASP A 44 5.90 3.05 0.36
C ASP A 44 4.79 3.02 1.41
N PHE A 45 3.85 3.97 1.36
CA PHE A 45 2.74 3.99 2.31
C PHE A 45 1.80 2.77 2.16
N TYR A 46 1.51 2.34 0.94
CA TYR A 46 0.72 1.13 0.69
C TYR A 46 1.51 -0.15 1.00
N TRP A 47 2.83 -0.14 0.88
CA TRP A 47 3.67 -1.26 1.33
C TRP A 47 3.66 -1.36 2.86
N GLU A 48 3.88 -0.27 3.58
CA GLU A 48 3.91 -0.25 5.05
C GLU A 48 2.54 -0.54 5.68
N ALA A 49 1.45 -0.09 5.05
CA ALA A 49 0.09 -0.34 5.53
C ALA A 49 -0.43 -1.75 5.19
N ARG A 50 0.35 -2.61 4.53
CA ARG A 50 -0.15 -3.91 4.06
C ARG A 50 -0.48 -4.83 5.24
N GLN A 51 -1.57 -5.59 5.08
CA GLN A 51 -2.00 -6.59 6.05
C GLN A 51 -1.76 -8.02 5.56
N ARG A 52 -1.73 -8.20 4.23
CA ARG A 52 -1.44 -9.47 3.56
C ARG A 52 -0.58 -9.19 2.35
N GLU A 53 0.30 -10.14 2.06
CA GLU A 53 1.14 -10.15 0.88
C GLU A 53 1.14 -11.55 0.25
N LYS A 54 1.41 -11.61 -1.04
CA LYS A 54 1.54 -12.85 -1.82
C LYS A 54 2.49 -12.58 -2.98
N TRP A 55 3.62 -13.28 -3.00
CA TRP A 55 4.53 -13.28 -4.15
C TRP A 55 3.84 -13.92 -5.37
N ILE A 56 3.89 -13.23 -6.51
CA ILE A 56 3.22 -13.60 -7.76
C ILE A 56 4.20 -13.63 -8.96
N GLY A 57 5.47 -13.86 -8.66
CA GLY A 57 6.53 -14.06 -9.67
C GLY A 57 7.35 -12.80 -9.95
N ASN A 58 8.37 -12.98 -10.78
CA ASN A 58 9.28 -11.88 -11.16
C ASN A 58 8.64 -10.96 -12.20
N TYR A 59 9.05 -9.69 -12.18
CA TYR A 59 8.85 -8.73 -13.24
C TYR A 59 10.07 -8.74 -14.15
N GLU A 60 9.90 -9.29 -15.35
CA GLU A 60 10.91 -9.21 -16.40
C GLU A 60 10.74 -7.88 -17.13
N ARG A 61 11.77 -7.02 -17.07
CA ARG A 61 11.80 -5.78 -17.83
C ARG A 61 11.96 -6.11 -19.32
N LEU A 62 11.20 -5.43 -20.19
CA LEU A 62 11.21 -5.65 -21.64
C LEU A 62 12.49 -5.18 -22.35
N ASP A 63 13.42 -4.54 -21.62
CA ASP A 63 14.69 -4.07 -22.15
C ASP A 63 15.80 -5.03 -21.70
N ASP A 64 16.60 -5.54 -22.65
CA ASP A 64 17.69 -6.51 -22.47
C ASP A 64 18.88 -5.96 -21.64
N GLY A 65 18.71 -4.85 -20.92
CA GLY A 65 19.70 -4.29 -20.02
C GLY A 65 19.81 -5.09 -18.72
N ASP A 66 20.97 -5.00 -18.07
CA ASP A 66 21.29 -5.55 -16.73
C ASP A 66 20.45 -4.92 -15.59
N GLY A 67 19.17 -4.66 -15.82
CA GLY A 67 18.25 -4.23 -14.78
C GLY A 67 18.03 -5.34 -13.77
N GLU A 68 18.10 -5.01 -12.49
CA GLU A 68 17.83 -5.96 -11.41
C GLU A 68 16.44 -6.58 -11.57
N ALA A 69 16.35 -7.89 -11.33
CA ALA A 69 15.08 -8.61 -11.33
C ALA A 69 14.24 -8.11 -10.16
N LEU A 70 13.00 -7.70 -10.45
CA LEU A 70 12.09 -7.22 -9.42
C LEU A 70 11.07 -8.30 -9.07
N ASP A 71 10.76 -8.44 -7.79
CA ASP A 71 9.68 -9.28 -7.33
C ASP A 71 8.34 -8.57 -7.47
N ARG A 72 7.32 -9.29 -7.96
CA ARG A 72 5.94 -8.80 -7.95
C ARG A 72 5.24 -9.39 -6.74
N VAL A 73 4.78 -8.51 -5.86
CA VAL A 73 4.07 -8.90 -4.64
C VAL A 73 2.68 -8.29 -4.65
N ALA A 74 1.65 -9.13 -4.73
CA ALA A 74 0.30 -8.68 -4.51
C ALA A 74 0.12 -8.32 -3.02
N VAL A 75 -0.47 -7.17 -2.74
CA VAL A 75 -0.74 -6.69 -1.38
C VAL A 75 -2.23 -6.41 -1.18
N PHE A 76 -2.69 -6.63 0.04
CA PHE A 76 -4.01 -6.24 0.53
C PHE A 76 -3.85 -5.50 1.85
N GLY A 77 -4.58 -4.39 2.02
CA GLY A 77 -4.56 -3.62 3.26
C GLY A 77 -5.74 -2.69 3.43
N PHE A 78 -5.63 -1.78 4.38
CA PHE A 78 -6.61 -0.73 4.68
C PHE A 78 -5.88 0.58 4.95
N LEU A 79 -6.24 1.66 4.24
CA LEU A 79 -5.60 2.96 4.39
C LEU A 79 -6.60 4.06 4.04
N ASP A 80 -6.61 5.13 4.83
CA ASP A 80 -7.52 6.27 4.65
C ASP A 80 -8.99 5.82 4.58
N GLY A 81 -9.36 4.86 5.45
CA GLY A 81 -10.73 4.36 5.54
C GLY A 81 -11.18 3.46 4.38
N LEU A 82 -10.26 3.03 3.49
CA LEU A 82 -10.57 2.19 2.34
C LEU A 82 -9.72 0.91 2.33
N PHE A 83 -10.35 -0.21 1.98
CA PHE A 83 -9.60 -1.43 1.65
C PHE A 83 -8.89 -1.22 0.32
N TYR A 84 -7.66 -1.69 0.18
CA TYR A 84 -6.95 -1.62 -1.09
C TYR A 84 -6.35 -2.96 -1.48
N VAL A 85 -6.16 -3.10 -2.78
CA VAL A 85 -5.42 -4.19 -3.42
C VAL A 85 -4.49 -3.57 -4.47
N ALA A 86 -3.24 -4.02 -4.51
CA ALA A 86 -2.25 -3.56 -5.49
C ALA A 86 -1.20 -4.65 -5.74
N VAL A 87 -0.33 -4.42 -6.72
CA VAL A 87 0.92 -5.16 -6.90
C VAL A 87 2.07 -4.21 -6.65
N VAL A 88 2.98 -4.57 -5.75
CA VAL A 88 4.21 -3.84 -5.47
C VAL A 88 5.36 -4.52 -6.20
N LEU A 89 6.21 -3.72 -6.85
CA LEU A 89 7.49 -4.20 -7.37
C LEU A 89 8.57 -3.94 -6.33
N LEU A 90 9.31 -4.98 -5.96
CA LEU A 90 10.39 -4.91 -4.98
C LEU A 90 11.74 -5.23 -5.65
N ASP A 91 12.79 -4.54 -5.25
CA ASP A 91 14.16 -4.89 -5.61
C ASP A 91 14.69 -6.11 -4.80
N ALA A 92 15.95 -6.46 -5.01
CA ALA A 92 16.59 -7.60 -4.36
C ALA A 92 16.78 -7.46 -2.83
N ILE A 93 16.53 -6.28 -2.26
CA ILE A 93 16.64 -5.98 -0.82
C ILE A 93 15.29 -5.53 -0.22
N ASP A 94 14.18 -5.90 -0.84
CA ASP A 94 12.80 -5.56 -0.45
C ASP A 94 12.50 -4.04 -0.50
N GLY A 95 13.25 -3.28 -1.29
CA GLY A 95 13.00 -1.87 -1.58
C GLY A 95 11.85 -1.68 -2.57
N VAL A 96 10.92 -0.77 -2.26
CA VAL A 96 9.74 -0.51 -3.11
C VAL A 96 10.14 0.32 -4.33
N GLU A 97 10.06 -0.31 -5.50
CA GLU A 97 10.35 0.35 -6.78
C GLU A 97 9.09 0.95 -7.41
N ALA A 98 7.95 0.27 -7.28
CA ALA A 98 6.70 0.75 -7.86
C ALA A 98 5.45 0.14 -7.23
N LEU A 99 4.33 0.85 -7.39
CA LEU A 99 2.98 0.37 -7.09
C LEU A 99 2.15 0.33 -8.37
N LEU A 100 1.60 -0.83 -8.70
CA LEU A 100 0.83 -1.10 -9.90
C LEU A 100 -0.61 -1.52 -9.56
N GLY A 101 -1.55 -1.10 -10.40
CA GLY A 101 -2.92 -1.60 -10.36
C GLY A 101 -3.65 -1.35 -9.03
N LEU A 102 -3.32 -0.27 -8.31
CA LEU A 102 -3.99 0.10 -7.07
C LEU A 102 -5.50 0.23 -7.28
N ARG A 103 -6.26 -0.54 -6.52
CA ARG A 103 -7.73 -0.51 -6.49
C ARG A 103 -8.19 -0.36 -5.06
N GLN A 104 -9.12 0.56 -4.84
CA GLN A 104 -9.69 0.85 -3.53
C GLN A 104 -11.17 0.45 -3.45
N PHE A 105 -11.58 -0.03 -2.28
CA PHE A 105 -12.90 -0.59 -2.03
C PHE A 105 -13.41 -0.14 -0.66
N LYS A 106 -14.71 0.15 -0.59
CA LYS A 106 -15.38 0.45 0.69
C LYS A 106 -15.69 -0.82 1.49
N ARG A 107 -15.79 -1.96 0.82
CA ARG A 107 -16.19 -3.24 1.43
C ARG A 107 -15.04 -4.22 1.37
N ARG A 108 -14.80 -4.88 2.51
CA ARG A 108 -13.74 -5.87 2.67
C ARG A 108 -13.86 -7.03 1.68
N GLY A 109 -15.06 -7.60 1.51
CA GLY A 109 -15.27 -8.77 0.65
C GLY A 109 -14.98 -8.52 -0.84
N ASP A 110 -15.23 -7.29 -1.32
CA ASP A 110 -14.93 -6.92 -2.70
C ASP A 110 -13.41 -6.86 -2.92
N ALA A 111 -12.69 -6.29 -1.96
CA ALA A 111 -11.23 -6.26 -1.97
C ALA A 111 -10.62 -7.66 -1.82
N GLU A 112 -11.15 -8.51 -0.95
CA GLU A 112 -10.70 -9.90 -0.81
C GLU A 112 -10.88 -10.69 -2.11
N SER A 113 -12.04 -10.56 -2.76
CA SER A 113 -12.30 -11.20 -4.06
C SER A 113 -11.31 -10.73 -5.13
N ALA A 114 -10.99 -9.44 -5.16
CA ALA A 114 -9.99 -8.88 -6.07
C ALA A 114 -8.58 -9.40 -5.77
N TYR A 115 -8.19 -9.48 -4.50
CA TYR A 115 -6.88 -9.97 -4.09
C TYR A 115 -6.67 -11.45 -4.43
N GLU A 116 -7.68 -12.30 -4.23
CA GLU A 116 -7.58 -13.72 -4.59
C GLU A 116 -7.48 -13.92 -6.11
N SER A 117 -7.98 -12.98 -6.92
CA SER A 117 -7.83 -13.03 -8.38
C SER A 117 -6.44 -12.63 -8.90
N LEU A 118 -5.57 -12.07 -8.07
CA LEU A 118 -4.19 -11.74 -8.45
C LEU A 118 -3.31 -13.00 -8.38
N GLY A 119 -2.62 -13.30 -9.48
CA GLY A 119 -1.72 -14.45 -9.64
C GLY A 119 -0.84 -14.27 -10.86
#